data_AF-A0A9N7R485-F1
#
_entry.id   AF-A0A9N7R485-F1
#
_cell.length_a   1.000
_cell.length_b   1.000
_cell.length_c   1.000
_cell.angle_alpha   90.00
_cell.angle_beta   90.00
_cell.angle_gamma   90.00
#
_symmetry.space_group_name_H-M   'P 1'
#
loop_
_entity.id
_entity.type
_entity.pdbx_description
1 polymer ?
#
loop_
_entity_poly.entity_id
_entity_poly.type
_entity_poly.pdbx_seq_one_letter_code
_entity_poly.pdbx_strand_id
1 'polypeptide(L)'
;MQGVLQSKGVFCLPSNPKNRAFLAKPSCDLRLRFTPLNPLSKSSTLNLNSKPSLLSVNGFSKLQGFVAKPQSVTQKKPRNFPVCRAEAAAAAAASPDGQSPYGAKEEPKFMGIEIVTLKKILPLGMMFFCILFNYTILRDTKDVLVVTAKGSSAEIIPFLKTWVNLPMAIGFMLLYTKLANVLSKDALFYSVILPFIAFFGAFGFVLYPLSHYFHPTALADKLLNILGPRFLGPLAIMRIWSFCLFYVMAELWGSVVVSVLFWGFANQITTVDEAKKFYPLFGLGANVALIFSGRTVKYFSQMRQNLGPGVDGWAISLKGMMGIVVGMGLMICFFYWWVNHNVPLPTRSLKKKERVEMGTAESLKFLASKRYIRDLATLVVAYGISINLVEVTWKSKLKAQFPTPNEYSSFMGDFSTATGIATFTMMLLSQWIFNKYGWGVAAKITPTVLLLTGVGFFSLILFGDPFAPALAKFGMTPLLAAVYVGAMQNIFSKSAKYSLFDPCKEMAYIPLDEDTKVKGKAAIDVVCNPLGKSGGALIQQFMILTFGSLANSTPYLGGVLLVIVLAWLGAAKSLDTQFTALRQEEELEKEMERAAVKIPIMPSDEAASSNDSLGNSSTLGNSSIS
;
A
#
# COMPACT_ATOMS: atom_id res chain seq x y z
N MET A 1 39.53 27.44 -12.06
CA MET A 1 40.24 26.18 -12.43
C MET A 1 39.35 25.01 -12.05
N GLN A 2 39.17 24.03 -12.95
CA GLN A 2 38.32 22.85 -12.69
C GLN A 2 39.10 21.78 -11.92
N GLY A 3 38.43 21.10 -11.00
CA GLY A 3 38.94 19.93 -10.28
C GLY A 3 37.79 18.99 -9.94
N VAL A 4 37.53 18.02 -10.83
CA VAL A 4 36.46 17.02 -10.65
C VAL A 4 36.95 15.91 -9.72
N LEU A 5 36.28 15.71 -8.59
CA LEU A 5 36.47 14.55 -7.72
C LEU A 5 35.22 13.66 -7.74
N GLN A 6 35.25 12.63 -8.59
CA GLN A 6 34.31 11.51 -8.52
C GLN A 6 34.75 10.54 -7.42
N SER A 7 34.13 10.58 -6.23
CA SER A 7 34.26 9.50 -5.25
C SER A 7 33.27 8.37 -5.56
N LYS A 8 33.78 7.16 -5.77
CA LYS A 8 32.95 5.97 -6.02
C LYS A 8 32.36 5.46 -4.71
N GLY A 9 31.04 5.48 -4.60
CA GLY A 9 30.32 4.94 -3.43
C GLY A 9 30.31 3.40 -3.36
N VAL A 10 30.27 2.88 -2.14
CA VAL A 10 30.46 1.45 -1.76
C VAL A 10 29.28 0.52 -2.17
N PHE A 11 28.35 0.99 -3.01
CA PHE A 11 27.17 0.21 -3.45
C PHE A 11 27.08 -0.04 -4.98
N CYS A 12 28.18 0.13 -5.71
CA CYS A 12 28.25 -0.24 -7.13
C CYS A 12 28.78 -1.67 -7.33
N LEU A 13 27.87 -2.64 -7.45
CA LEU A 13 28.18 -3.95 -8.06
C LEU A 13 28.46 -3.75 -9.57
N PRO A 14 29.64 -4.12 -10.09
CA PRO A 14 29.96 -3.98 -11.51
C PRO A 14 29.20 -5.01 -12.34
N SER A 15 28.48 -4.54 -13.36
CA SER A 15 27.76 -5.38 -14.31
C SER A 15 28.64 -5.67 -15.54
N ASN A 16 29.25 -6.87 -15.57
CA ASN A 16 29.60 -7.71 -16.74
C ASN A 16 30.88 -8.54 -16.48
N PRO A 17 30.81 -9.89 -16.43
CA PRO A 17 31.97 -10.74 -16.68
C PRO A 17 32.17 -10.88 -18.20
N LYS A 18 33.16 -10.18 -18.77
CA LYS A 18 33.59 -10.43 -20.15
C LYS A 18 34.67 -11.52 -20.17
N ASN A 19 34.33 -12.70 -20.65
CA ASN A 19 35.32 -13.72 -21.02
C ASN A 19 36.25 -13.14 -22.09
N ARG A 20 37.56 -13.07 -21.79
CA ARG A 20 38.61 -12.90 -22.79
C ARG A 20 39.06 -14.29 -23.24
N ALA A 21 38.61 -14.70 -24.41
CA ALA A 21 39.30 -15.71 -25.21
C ALA A 21 39.92 -15.01 -26.43
N PHE A 22 41.15 -15.39 -26.77
CA PHE A 22 41.83 -14.92 -27.98
C PHE A 22 41.10 -15.42 -29.23
N LEU A 23 41.05 -14.60 -30.29
CA LEU A 23 41.52 -14.95 -31.64
C LEU A 23 41.40 -13.74 -32.59
N ALA A 24 42.15 -13.78 -33.70
CA ALA A 24 42.46 -12.64 -34.54
C ALA A 24 41.40 -12.35 -35.63
N LYS A 25 41.40 -11.10 -36.14
CA LYS A 25 40.87 -10.75 -37.46
C LYS A 25 41.71 -11.43 -38.57
N PRO A 26 41.13 -11.66 -39.76
CA PRO A 26 41.26 -10.64 -40.80
C PRO A 26 39.93 -10.29 -41.50
N SER A 27 39.93 -9.10 -42.09
CA SER A 27 38.91 -8.57 -42.99
C SER A 27 39.11 -9.05 -44.43
N CYS A 28 38.02 -9.24 -45.18
CA CYS A 28 38.02 -9.13 -46.64
C CYS A 28 36.73 -8.45 -47.12
N ASP A 29 36.84 -7.76 -48.25
CA ASP A 29 35.85 -6.92 -48.92
C ASP A 29 35.39 -7.61 -50.21
N LEU A 30 34.15 -7.38 -50.67
CA LEU A 30 33.74 -7.55 -52.07
C LEU A 30 32.33 -6.99 -52.34
N ARG A 31 32.21 -6.22 -53.43
CA ARG A 31 30.97 -5.60 -53.97
C ARG A 31 30.49 -6.33 -55.25
N LEU A 32 29.33 -5.88 -55.77
CA LEU A 32 28.78 -6.06 -57.14
C LEU A 32 27.99 -7.40 -57.35
N ARG A 33 26.90 -7.49 -58.14
CA ARG A 33 26.06 -6.49 -58.87
C ARG A 33 24.66 -7.09 -59.20
N PHE A 34 23.61 -6.24 -59.24
CA PHE A 34 22.40 -6.18 -60.11
C PHE A 34 21.94 -7.42 -60.94
N THR A 35 20.65 -7.67 -61.23
CA THR A 35 19.62 -6.76 -61.81
C THR A 35 18.17 -7.27 -61.55
N PRO A 36 17.09 -6.47 -61.78
CA PRO A 36 15.75 -6.71 -61.24
C PRO A 36 14.65 -7.02 -62.28
N LEU A 37 13.42 -7.24 -61.81
CA LEU A 37 12.19 -6.89 -62.54
C LEU A 37 11.12 -6.40 -61.55
N ASN A 38 10.45 -5.30 -61.92
CA ASN A 38 9.31 -4.66 -61.24
C ASN A 38 8.15 -4.65 -62.26
N PRO A 39 6.86 -4.42 -61.91
CA PRO A 39 6.46 -3.01 -61.80
C PRO A 39 5.19 -2.66 -60.94
N LEU A 40 5.10 -1.37 -60.55
CA LEU A 40 3.86 -0.55 -60.39
C LEU A 40 2.83 -0.97 -59.29
N SER A 41 2.01 -0.12 -58.66
CA SER A 41 1.96 1.35 -58.38
C SER A 41 0.77 1.59 -57.39
N LYS A 42 0.50 2.70 -56.68
CA LYS A 42 1.05 4.06 -56.44
C LYS A 42 0.55 4.46 -55.00
N SER A 43 1.22 5.28 -54.17
CA SER A 43 1.31 6.76 -54.19
C SER A 43 -0.06 7.48 -54.05
N SER A 44 -0.27 8.51 -53.22
CA SER A 44 0.66 9.29 -52.37
C SER A 44 -0.07 10.08 -51.26
N THR A 45 0.67 10.42 -50.19
CA THR A 45 0.39 11.55 -49.30
C THR A 45 1.19 12.80 -49.72
N LEU A 46 0.62 14.01 -49.58
CA LEU A 46 1.20 15.16 -48.82
C LEU A 46 0.49 16.50 -49.05
N ASN A 47 0.59 17.37 -48.04
CA ASN A 47 0.08 18.74 -48.00
C ASN A 47 0.90 19.72 -48.86
N LEU A 48 0.26 20.80 -49.36
CA LEU A 48 0.74 22.17 -49.07
C LEU A 48 -0.38 23.23 -49.19
N ASN A 49 -0.16 24.37 -48.53
CA ASN A 49 -1.11 25.48 -48.37
C ASN A 49 -1.42 26.25 -49.68
N SER A 50 -2.66 26.70 -49.82
CA SER A 50 -2.97 28.11 -50.10
C SER A 50 -4.44 28.45 -49.77
N LYS A 51 -4.66 29.66 -49.25
CA LYS A 51 -5.96 30.33 -49.01
C LYS A 51 -6.04 31.50 -50.01
N PRO A 52 -7.22 32.01 -50.43
CA PRO A 52 -8.16 32.64 -49.48
C PRO A 52 -9.67 32.59 -49.82
N SER A 53 -10.50 33.12 -48.90
CA SER A 53 -11.75 33.91 -49.09
C SER A 53 -12.75 33.48 -50.20
N LEU A 54 -14.05 33.21 -50.02
CA LEU A 54 -15.17 33.76 -49.20
C LEU A 54 -16.34 34.00 -50.18
N LEU A 55 -17.55 33.52 -49.85
CA LEU A 55 -18.91 33.88 -50.34
C LEU A 55 -19.80 32.68 -49.94
N SER A 56 -20.65 32.65 -48.89
CA SER A 56 -21.63 33.59 -48.30
C SER A 56 -23.05 33.50 -48.90
N VAL A 57 -24.05 33.95 -48.12
CA VAL A 57 -25.51 33.99 -48.39
C VAL A 57 -26.22 32.62 -48.21
N ASN A 58 -26.83 32.31 -47.04
CA ASN A 58 -28.13 32.76 -46.48
C ASN A 58 -29.38 32.24 -47.22
N GLY A 59 -30.38 31.71 -46.49
CA GLY A 59 -31.76 31.69 -47.00
C GLY A 59 -32.79 30.75 -46.38
N PHE A 60 -33.44 31.19 -45.29
CA PHE A 60 -34.86 30.93 -44.96
C PHE A 60 -35.37 29.53 -44.55
N SER A 61 -36.63 29.52 -44.09
CA SER A 61 -37.19 28.61 -43.07
C SER A 61 -38.67 28.29 -43.27
N LYS A 62 -39.17 27.29 -42.50
CA LYS A 62 -40.57 26.87 -42.27
C LYS A 62 -41.36 26.25 -43.44
N LEU A 63 -41.94 25.07 -43.20
CA LEU A 63 -43.38 24.97 -42.86
C LEU A 63 -43.72 23.68 -42.08
N GLN A 64 -44.95 23.62 -41.55
CA GLN A 64 -45.45 22.56 -40.63
C GLN A 64 -46.15 21.41 -41.35
N GLY A 65 -46.34 20.27 -40.66
CA GLY A 65 -47.07 19.10 -41.17
C GLY A 65 -48.58 19.13 -40.88
N PHE A 66 -49.27 18.01 -41.18
CA PHE A 66 -50.70 17.79 -40.89
C PHE A 66 -50.99 16.37 -40.36
N VAL A 67 -52.18 16.19 -39.77
CA VAL A 67 -52.56 15.10 -38.86
C VAL A 67 -53.72 14.25 -39.42
N ALA A 68 -53.77 12.94 -39.11
CA ALA A 68 -55.02 12.19 -38.98
C ALA A 68 -54.86 10.91 -38.10
N LYS A 69 -55.92 10.54 -37.37
CA LYS A 69 -56.06 9.33 -36.52
C LYS A 69 -57.56 8.97 -36.45
N PRO A 70 -57.97 7.70 -36.31
CA PRO A 70 -58.83 7.33 -35.16
C PRO A 70 -58.61 5.90 -34.63
N GLN A 71 -59.47 5.46 -33.70
CA GLN A 71 -59.39 4.22 -32.88
C GLN A 71 -60.50 3.20 -33.25
N SER A 72 -60.32 1.88 -32.99
CA SER A 72 -61.24 1.03 -32.16
C SER A 72 -61.12 -0.52 -32.34
N VAL A 73 -60.81 -1.24 -31.24
CA VAL A 73 -61.55 -2.35 -30.57
C VAL A 73 -62.06 -3.63 -31.33
N THR A 74 -62.02 -4.79 -30.63
CA THR A 74 -62.67 -6.14 -30.88
C THR A 74 -62.15 -7.02 -32.05
N GLN A 75 -62.22 -8.37 -32.08
CA GLN A 75 -62.21 -9.46 -31.07
C GLN A 75 -62.14 -10.86 -31.79
N LYS A 76 -61.41 -11.86 -31.24
CA LYS A 76 -61.67 -13.34 -31.20
C LYS A 76 -60.45 -14.28 -31.45
N LYS A 77 -60.24 -15.20 -30.48
CA LYS A 77 -59.45 -16.47 -30.51
C LYS A 77 -60.38 -17.65 -30.95
N PRO A 78 -60.06 -18.98 -30.93
CA PRO A 78 -58.84 -19.70 -30.44
C PRO A 78 -58.34 -20.95 -31.25
N ARG A 79 -57.11 -21.42 -30.94
CA ARG A 79 -56.69 -22.83 -30.62
C ARG A 79 -55.15 -22.90 -30.56
N ASN A 80 -54.51 -23.21 -29.42
CA ASN A 80 -54.19 -24.53 -28.81
C ASN A 80 -52.97 -25.20 -29.48
N PHE A 81 -51.89 -25.64 -28.81
CA PHE A 81 -51.64 -25.93 -27.37
C PHE A 81 -50.22 -25.48 -26.90
N PRO A 82 -50.03 -25.23 -25.58
CA PRO A 82 -48.71 -25.17 -24.91
C PRO A 82 -48.41 -26.44 -24.08
N VAL A 83 -47.15 -26.65 -23.66
CA VAL A 83 -46.81 -27.56 -22.54
C VAL A 83 -45.74 -26.93 -21.65
N CYS A 84 -45.99 -26.95 -20.33
CA CYS A 84 -45.08 -26.55 -19.26
C CYS A 84 -44.87 -27.70 -18.26
N ARG A 85 -43.68 -27.79 -17.64
CA ARG A 85 -43.32 -28.22 -16.26
C ARG A 85 -41.87 -28.74 -16.28
N ALA A 86 -40.92 -28.36 -15.43
CA ALA A 86 -40.88 -28.14 -13.97
C ALA A 86 -40.78 -29.44 -13.13
N GLU A 87 -39.59 -29.61 -12.53
CA GLU A 87 -39.18 -30.35 -11.32
C GLU A 87 -39.58 -31.82 -11.05
N ALA A 88 -38.55 -32.68 -10.95
CA ALA A 88 -38.29 -33.69 -9.89
C ALA A 88 -36.88 -34.28 -10.16
N ALA A 89 -35.89 -34.29 -9.26
CA ALA A 89 -35.81 -34.91 -7.92
C ALA A 89 -35.59 -36.45 -7.96
N ALA A 90 -34.38 -36.84 -7.54
CA ALA A 90 -33.96 -38.10 -6.89
C ALA A 90 -34.37 -39.51 -7.41
N ALA A 91 -33.35 -40.38 -7.41
CA ALA A 91 -33.39 -41.83 -7.16
C ALA A 91 -34.02 -42.80 -8.20
N ALA A 92 -33.14 -43.43 -8.97
CA ALA A 92 -33.17 -44.88 -9.25
C ALA A 92 -31.69 -45.33 -9.38
N ALA A 93 -31.08 -45.91 -8.35
CA ALA A 93 -31.24 -47.28 -7.84
C ALA A 93 -30.30 -48.27 -8.55
N ALA A 94 -29.57 -49.02 -7.74
CA ALA A 94 -28.46 -49.88 -8.12
C ALA A 94 -28.81 -51.01 -9.09
N SER A 95 -27.82 -51.44 -9.86
CA SER A 95 -27.62 -52.85 -10.17
C SER A 95 -26.11 -53.16 -10.16
N PRO A 96 -25.71 -54.38 -9.79
CA PRO A 96 -24.35 -54.65 -9.36
C PRO A 96 -23.47 -55.07 -10.54
N ASP A 97 -22.42 -54.31 -10.80
CA ASP A 97 -21.15 -54.88 -11.27
C ASP A 97 -20.01 -53.90 -10.98
N GLY A 98 -18.92 -54.44 -10.41
CA GLY A 98 -17.82 -53.62 -9.92
C GLY A 98 -16.82 -53.29 -11.01
N GLN A 99 -16.87 -52.08 -11.57
CA GLN A 99 -15.73 -51.51 -12.32
C GLN A 99 -15.72 -49.98 -12.29
N SER A 100 -14.70 -49.41 -11.64
CA SER A 100 -14.24 -48.06 -11.98
C SER A 100 -13.37 -48.15 -13.24
N PRO A 101 -13.49 -47.19 -14.16
CA PRO A 101 -12.26 -46.60 -14.68
C PRO A 101 -12.31 -45.07 -14.75
N TYR A 102 -11.39 -44.47 -14.00
CA TYR A 102 -10.60 -43.29 -14.36
C TYR A 102 -10.92 -42.59 -15.71
N GLY A 103 -11.33 -41.33 -15.62
CA GLY A 103 -11.52 -40.47 -16.80
C GLY A 103 -11.63 -38.97 -16.53
N ALA A 104 -11.37 -38.50 -15.31
CA ALA A 104 -11.27 -37.06 -15.05
C ALA A 104 -10.03 -36.53 -15.77
N LYS A 105 -10.23 -35.70 -16.81
CA LYS A 105 -9.13 -34.96 -17.43
C LYS A 105 -8.44 -34.11 -16.36
N GLU A 106 -7.24 -34.52 -15.95
CA GLU A 106 -6.42 -33.66 -15.11
C GLU A 106 -6.14 -32.37 -15.89
N GLU A 107 -6.66 -31.24 -15.39
CA GLU A 107 -6.27 -29.94 -15.92
C GLU A 107 -4.75 -29.81 -15.79
N PRO A 108 -4.03 -29.29 -16.81
CA PRO A 108 -2.58 -29.36 -16.78
C PRO A 108 -2.04 -28.53 -15.60
N LYS A 109 -1.34 -29.18 -14.68
CA LYS A 109 -0.78 -28.56 -13.48
C LYS A 109 0.58 -27.95 -13.82
N PHE A 110 0.72 -26.64 -13.76
CA PHE A 110 2.02 -25.97 -13.90
C PHE A 110 2.53 -25.57 -12.52
N MET A 111 3.71 -26.06 -12.12
CA MET A 111 4.26 -25.95 -10.76
C MET A 111 3.28 -26.37 -9.64
N GLY A 112 2.42 -27.37 -9.89
CA GLY A 112 1.43 -27.84 -8.90
C GLY A 112 0.24 -26.88 -8.68
N ILE A 113 0.06 -25.89 -9.54
CA ILE A 113 -1.07 -24.95 -9.53
C ILE A 113 -1.94 -25.21 -10.78
N GLU A 114 -3.26 -25.20 -10.60
CA GLU A 114 -4.23 -25.29 -11.70
C GLU A 114 -4.08 -24.09 -12.66
N ILE A 115 -4.09 -24.33 -13.96
CA ILE A 115 -3.96 -23.26 -14.97
C ILE A 115 -5.11 -22.24 -14.88
N VAL A 116 -6.32 -22.68 -14.54
CA VAL A 116 -7.47 -21.78 -14.33
C VAL A 116 -7.18 -20.79 -13.20
N THR A 117 -6.59 -21.28 -12.11
CA THR A 117 -6.22 -20.49 -10.92
C THR A 117 -5.04 -19.56 -11.24
N LEU A 118 -4.01 -20.04 -11.95
CA LEU A 118 -2.86 -19.23 -12.41
C LEU A 118 -3.29 -18.05 -13.31
N LYS A 119 -4.27 -18.27 -14.21
CA LYS A 119 -4.85 -17.25 -15.09
C LYS A 119 -5.55 -16.11 -14.35
N LYS A 120 -6.00 -16.31 -13.10
CA LYS A 120 -6.55 -15.24 -12.23
C LYS A 120 -5.44 -14.47 -11.52
N ILE A 121 -4.46 -15.20 -10.98
CA ILE A 121 -3.45 -14.67 -10.06
C ILE A 121 -2.40 -13.84 -10.78
N LEU A 122 -1.97 -14.24 -11.98
CA LEU A 122 -0.97 -13.49 -12.73
C LEU A 122 -1.44 -12.07 -13.10
N PRO A 123 -2.65 -11.86 -13.68
CA PRO A 123 -3.20 -10.52 -13.88
C PRO A 123 -3.40 -9.73 -12.58
N LEU A 124 -3.87 -10.37 -11.49
CA LEU A 124 -4.07 -9.69 -10.21
C LEU A 124 -2.73 -9.25 -9.57
N GLY A 125 -1.68 -10.08 -9.69
CA GLY A 125 -0.32 -9.74 -9.27
C GLY A 125 0.30 -8.63 -10.12
N MET A 126 0.11 -8.65 -11.44
CA MET A 126 0.54 -7.56 -12.34
C MET A 126 -0.20 -6.25 -12.04
N MET A 127 -1.51 -6.31 -11.81
CA MET A 127 -2.31 -5.17 -11.36
C MET A 127 -1.77 -4.58 -10.04
N PHE A 128 -1.47 -5.43 -9.06
CA PHE A 128 -0.88 -4.99 -7.78
C PHE A 128 0.50 -4.36 -7.96
N PHE A 129 1.34 -4.96 -8.82
CA PHE A 129 2.65 -4.41 -9.19
C PHE A 129 2.50 -3.02 -9.79
N CYS A 130 1.64 -2.82 -10.79
CA CYS A 130 1.41 -1.49 -11.39
C CYS A 130 0.89 -0.47 -10.36
N ILE A 131 -0.02 -0.86 -9.46
CA ILE A 131 -0.55 0.01 -8.40
C ILE A 131 0.54 0.47 -7.44
N LEU A 132 1.41 -0.45 -7.00
CA LEU A 132 2.49 -0.16 -6.04
C LEU A 132 3.70 0.53 -6.67
N PHE A 133 3.98 0.24 -7.94
CA PHE A 133 4.96 0.95 -8.75
C PHE A 133 4.58 2.43 -8.87
N ASN A 134 3.31 2.71 -9.26
CA ASN A 134 2.76 4.06 -9.29
C ASN A 134 2.79 4.72 -7.90
N TYR A 135 2.31 4.00 -6.86
CA TYR A 135 2.31 4.52 -5.50
C TYR A 135 3.71 4.97 -5.04
N THR A 136 4.75 4.21 -5.37
CA THR A 136 6.13 4.57 -5.03
C THR A 136 6.59 5.82 -5.78
N ILE A 137 6.41 5.88 -7.10
CA ILE A 137 6.79 7.07 -7.90
C ILE A 137 6.07 8.32 -7.35
N LEU A 138 4.77 8.22 -7.07
CA LEU A 138 3.96 9.30 -6.52
C LEU A 138 4.43 9.71 -5.11
N ARG A 139 4.73 8.73 -4.24
CA ARG A 139 5.23 8.95 -2.88
C ARG A 139 6.59 9.63 -2.87
N ASP A 140 7.50 9.25 -3.76
CA ASP A 140 8.83 9.82 -3.81
C ASP A 140 8.79 11.22 -4.47
N THR A 141 7.97 11.40 -5.50
CA THR A 141 7.79 12.68 -6.22
C THR A 141 7.09 13.75 -5.36
N LYS A 142 6.06 13.41 -4.58
CA LYS A 142 5.32 14.40 -3.78
C LYS A 142 6.20 15.09 -2.74
N ASP A 143 7.11 14.33 -2.12
CA ASP A 143 8.03 14.86 -1.12
C ASP A 143 9.05 15.79 -1.80
N VAL A 144 9.59 15.41 -2.95
CA VAL A 144 10.49 16.29 -3.74
C VAL A 144 9.79 17.61 -4.06
N LEU A 145 8.59 17.57 -4.66
CA LEU A 145 7.85 18.76 -5.10
C LEU A 145 7.58 19.75 -3.96
N VAL A 146 7.14 19.22 -2.82
CA VAL A 146 6.73 20.05 -1.67
C VAL A 146 7.94 20.53 -0.86
N VAL A 147 8.95 19.69 -0.66
CA VAL A 147 10.14 20.03 0.15
C VAL A 147 11.10 20.95 -0.61
N THR A 148 11.33 20.74 -1.92
CA THR A 148 12.35 21.50 -2.67
C THR A 148 11.84 22.81 -3.28
N ALA A 149 10.54 23.10 -3.21
CA ALA A 149 9.97 24.35 -3.72
C ALA A 149 10.52 25.61 -3.03
N LYS A 150 10.56 26.72 -3.79
CA LYS A 150 11.00 28.05 -3.33
C LYS A 150 10.04 28.56 -2.25
N GLY A 151 10.58 28.94 -1.09
CA GLY A 151 9.80 29.41 0.06
C GLY A 151 9.02 28.31 0.80
N SER A 152 9.37 27.04 0.57
CA SER A 152 8.90 25.88 1.34
C SER A 152 10.07 25.19 2.05
N SER A 153 9.80 24.31 3.00
CA SER A 153 10.79 23.51 3.73
C SER A 153 10.19 22.14 4.09
N ALA A 154 10.93 21.27 4.79
CA ALA A 154 10.35 20.03 5.32
C ALA A 154 9.30 20.28 6.43
N GLU A 155 9.25 21.48 7.01
CA GLU A 155 8.29 21.87 8.07
C GLU A 155 6.84 21.89 7.58
N ILE A 156 6.60 22.03 6.27
CA ILE A 156 5.25 21.97 5.70
C ILE A 156 4.61 20.58 5.83
N ILE A 157 5.41 19.49 5.84
CA ILE A 157 4.89 18.11 5.81
C ILE A 157 3.98 17.83 7.02
N PRO A 158 4.38 18.14 8.28
CA PRO A 158 3.49 18.06 9.43
C PRO A 158 2.16 18.79 9.24
N PHE A 159 2.17 20.07 8.85
CA PHE A 159 0.94 20.86 8.69
C PHE A 159 0.05 20.28 7.59
N LEU A 160 0.63 19.91 6.45
CA LEU A 160 -0.10 19.42 5.29
C LEU A 160 -0.76 18.05 5.57
N LYS A 161 -0.09 17.17 6.31
CA LYS A 161 -0.67 15.89 6.76
C LYS A 161 -1.91 16.08 7.64
N THR A 162 -1.86 17.01 8.59
CA THR A 162 -2.98 17.23 9.54
C THR A 162 -4.11 18.08 8.94
N TRP A 163 -3.79 19.20 8.31
CA TRP A 163 -4.78 20.22 7.94
C TRP A 163 -5.35 20.06 6.53
N VAL A 164 -4.66 19.31 5.65
CA VAL A 164 -5.12 19.11 4.26
C VAL A 164 -5.40 17.64 3.98
N ASN A 165 -4.44 16.75 4.24
CA ASN A 165 -4.58 15.34 3.87
C ASN A 165 -5.68 14.61 4.67
N LEU A 166 -5.75 14.83 6.00
CA LEU A 166 -6.76 14.17 6.84
C LEU A 166 -8.20 14.63 6.51
N PRO A 167 -8.54 15.93 6.39
CA PRO A 167 -9.86 16.36 5.95
C PRO A 167 -10.23 15.88 4.55
N MET A 168 -9.28 15.92 3.59
CA MET A 168 -9.51 15.44 2.23
C MET A 168 -9.72 13.92 2.17
N ALA A 169 -9.05 13.13 3.01
CA ALA A 169 -9.27 11.70 3.11
C ALA A 169 -10.66 11.37 3.69
N ILE A 170 -11.13 12.11 4.68
CA ILE A 170 -12.49 11.97 5.23
C ILE A 170 -13.53 12.35 4.16
N GLY A 171 -13.36 13.49 3.49
CA GLY A 171 -14.24 13.94 2.40
C GLY A 171 -14.30 12.93 1.24
N PHE A 172 -13.14 12.38 0.85
CA PHE A 172 -13.07 11.31 -0.15
C PHE A 172 -13.78 10.04 0.31
N MET A 173 -13.63 9.62 1.57
CA MET A 173 -14.31 8.43 2.10
C MET A 173 -15.83 8.58 2.06
N LEU A 174 -16.36 9.75 2.43
CA LEU A 174 -17.79 10.07 2.33
C LEU A 174 -18.30 10.06 0.88
N LEU A 175 -17.51 10.61 -0.05
CA LEU A 175 -17.81 10.58 -1.48
C LEU A 175 -17.81 9.14 -2.01
N TYR A 176 -16.79 8.34 -1.68
CA TYR A 176 -16.68 6.95 -2.07
C TYR A 176 -17.87 6.12 -1.57
N THR A 177 -18.28 6.28 -0.32
CA THR A 177 -19.46 5.58 0.22
C THR A 177 -20.75 5.95 -0.53
N LYS A 178 -20.94 7.23 -0.89
CA LYS A 178 -22.06 7.64 -1.75
C LYS A 178 -22.00 7.01 -3.13
N LEU A 179 -20.83 7.04 -3.79
CA LEU A 179 -20.64 6.42 -5.10
C LEU A 179 -20.85 4.90 -5.07
N ALA A 180 -20.37 4.22 -4.02
CA ALA A 180 -20.50 2.77 -3.86
C ALA A 180 -21.94 2.29 -3.63
N ASN A 181 -22.84 3.16 -3.19
CA ASN A 181 -24.27 2.87 -3.06
C ASN A 181 -25.06 3.11 -4.36
N VAL A 182 -24.51 3.87 -5.33
CA VAL A 182 -25.20 4.29 -6.55
C VAL A 182 -24.66 3.59 -7.81
N LEU A 183 -23.35 3.33 -7.88
CA LEU A 183 -22.70 2.73 -9.04
C LEU A 183 -22.56 1.21 -8.89
N SER A 184 -22.60 0.49 -10.02
CA SER A 184 -22.16 -0.90 -10.09
C SER A 184 -20.66 -1.02 -9.76
N LYS A 185 -20.20 -2.20 -9.36
CA LYS A 185 -18.81 -2.45 -8.94
C LYS A 185 -17.78 -2.00 -9.97
N ASP A 186 -18.04 -2.34 -11.24
CA ASP A 186 -17.16 -2.04 -12.37
C ASP A 186 -17.13 -0.53 -12.63
N ALA A 187 -18.31 0.10 -12.66
CA ALA A 187 -18.43 1.54 -12.82
C ALA A 187 -17.78 2.30 -11.65
N LEU A 188 -17.89 1.79 -10.41
CA LEU A 188 -17.25 2.36 -9.22
C LEU A 188 -15.73 2.31 -9.34
N PHE A 189 -15.16 1.17 -9.76
CA PHE A 189 -13.70 1.04 -9.94
C PHE A 189 -13.19 2.05 -10.97
N TYR A 190 -13.80 2.12 -12.15
CA TYR A 190 -13.40 3.04 -13.21
C TYR A 190 -13.62 4.52 -12.82
N SER A 191 -14.76 4.84 -12.21
CA SER A 191 -15.09 6.21 -11.80
C SER A 191 -14.18 6.75 -10.69
N VAL A 192 -13.53 5.87 -9.92
CA VAL A 192 -12.52 6.28 -8.93
C VAL A 192 -11.12 6.34 -9.55
N ILE A 193 -10.68 5.33 -10.31
CA ILE A 193 -9.29 5.27 -10.79
C ILE A 193 -9.00 6.29 -11.90
N LEU A 194 -9.96 6.55 -12.80
CA LEU A 194 -9.75 7.44 -13.96
C LEU A 194 -9.49 8.90 -13.53
N PRO A 195 -10.22 9.50 -12.57
CA PRO A 195 -9.87 10.82 -12.04
C PRO A 195 -8.45 10.93 -11.46
N PHE A 196 -7.93 9.91 -10.77
CA PHE A 196 -6.53 9.93 -10.29
C PHE A 196 -5.54 9.93 -11.47
N ILE A 197 -5.75 9.05 -12.45
CA ILE A 197 -4.90 8.97 -13.65
C ILE A 197 -4.92 10.30 -14.43
N ALA A 198 -6.12 10.84 -14.67
CA ALA A 198 -6.33 12.11 -15.36
C ALA A 198 -5.68 13.27 -14.59
N PHE A 199 -5.80 13.31 -13.25
CA PHE A 199 -5.16 14.32 -12.42
C PHE A 199 -3.62 14.26 -12.53
N PHE A 200 -2.99 13.09 -12.40
CA PHE A 200 -1.53 12.99 -12.49
C PHE A 200 -0.99 13.31 -13.88
N GLY A 201 -1.71 12.92 -14.94
CA GLY A 201 -1.43 13.35 -16.31
C GLY A 201 -1.52 14.88 -16.45
N ALA A 202 -2.67 15.46 -16.12
CA ALA A 202 -2.88 16.91 -16.16
C ALA A 202 -1.86 17.67 -15.29
N PHE A 203 -1.43 17.10 -14.17
CA PHE A 203 -0.41 17.70 -13.33
C PHE A 203 0.95 17.81 -14.03
N GLY A 204 1.45 16.71 -14.60
CA GLY A 204 2.72 16.70 -15.32
C GLY A 204 2.72 17.55 -16.59
N PHE A 205 1.62 17.53 -17.35
CA PHE A 205 1.55 18.19 -18.66
C PHE A 205 1.03 19.63 -18.63
N VAL A 206 0.15 20.00 -17.69
CA VAL A 206 -0.55 21.30 -17.66
C VAL A 206 -0.26 22.10 -16.37
N LEU A 207 -0.55 21.55 -15.18
CA LEU A 207 -0.43 22.34 -13.94
C LEU A 207 1.02 22.65 -13.56
N TYR A 208 1.97 21.74 -13.80
CA TYR A 208 3.37 22.00 -13.45
C TYR A 208 4.02 23.08 -14.33
N PRO A 209 3.93 23.04 -15.68
CA PRO A 209 4.44 24.12 -16.53
C PRO A 209 3.81 25.50 -16.24
N LEU A 210 2.54 25.52 -15.85
CA LEU A 210 1.82 26.76 -15.52
C LEU A 210 1.93 27.18 -14.04
N SER A 211 2.71 26.46 -13.22
CA SER A 211 2.79 26.68 -11.77
C SER A 211 3.12 28.12 -11.37
N HIS A 212 3.95 28.82 -12.16
CA HIS A 212 4.32 30.23 -11.93
C HIS A 212 3.13 31.21 -12.04
N TYR A 213 2.06 30.86 -12.75
CA TYR A 213 0.83 31.67 -12.81
C TYR A 213 -0.14 31.37 -11.67
N PHE A 214 -0.11 30.15 -11.12
CA PHE A 214 -1.06 29.70 -10.11
C PHE A 214 -0.59 29.90 -8.67
N HIS A 215 0.70 30.11 -8.42
CA HIS A 215 1.25 30.26 -7.05
C HIS A 215 1.24 31.72 -6.59
N PRO A 216 0.46 32.09 -5.53
CA PRO A 216 0.37 33.46 -5.03
C PRO A 216 1.59 33.82 -4.16
N THR A 217 2.78 33.82 -4.76
CA THR A 217 4.07 34.06 -4.08
C THR A 217 4.11 35.42 -3.37
N ALA A 218 3.74 36.50 -4.08
CA ALA A 218 3.75 37.86 -3.53
C ALA A 218 2.79 38.06 -2.33
N LEU A 219 1.69 37.32 -2.27
CA LEU A 219 0.75 37.37 -1.13
C LEU A 219 1.34 36.61 0.06
N ALA A 220 1.88 35.41 -0.17
CA ALA A 220 2.53 34.61 0.85
C ALA A 220 3.77 35.33 1.45
N ASP A 221 4.57 36.00 0.63
CA ASP A 221 5.74 36.76 1.07
C ASP A 221 5.34 37.99 1.92
N LYS A 222 4.24 38.70 1.57
CA LYS A 222 3.68 39.77 2.42
C LYS A 222 3.16 39.24 3.76
N LEU A 223 2.43 38.13 3.77
CA LEU A 223 1.94 37.51 5.01
C LEU A 223 3.09 37.02 5.89
N LEU A 224 4.15 36.44 5.31
CA LEU A 224 5.31 35.96 6.05
C LEU A 224 6.07 37.10 6.74
N ASN A 225 6.17 38.26 6.10
CA ASN A 225 6.77 39.46 6.70
C ASN A 225 5.94 40.04 7.88
N ILE A 226 4.64 39.77 7.93
CA ILE A 226 3.74 40.22 9.01
C ILE A 226 3.69 39.21 10.16
N LEU A 227 3.56 37.92 9.85
CA LEU A 227 3.41 36.83 10.82
C LEU A 227 4.75 36.30 11.36
N GLY A 228 5.85 36.56 10.64
CA GLY A 228 7.19 36.09 10.98
C GLY A 228 7.46 34.63 10.58
N PRO A 229 8.73 34.18 10.71
CA PRO A 229 9.20 32.90 10.17
C PRO A 229 8.54 31.67 10.80
N ARG A 230 7.94 31.79 12.00
CA ARG A 230 7.25 30.68 12.69
C ARG A 230 6.04 30.15 11.90
N PHE A 231 5.44 30.97 11.03
CA PHE A 231 4.29 30.59 10.20
C PHE A 231 4.68 30.13 8.79
N LEU A 232 5.97 29.91 8.50
CA LEU A 232 6.45 29.44 7.18
C LEU A 232 5.74 28.14 6.76
N GLY A 233 5.57 27.17 7.66
CA GLY A 233 4.87 25.92 7.39
C GLY A 233 3.43 26.12 6.87
N PRO A 234 2.51 26.74 7.65
CA PRO A 234 1.16 27.05 7.19
C PRO A 234 1.10 27.94 5.94
N LEU A 235 1.91 28.99 5.87
CA LEU A 235 1.91 29.93 4.73
C LEU A 235 2.42 29.28 3.44
N ALA A 236 3.35 28.34 3.53
CA ALA A 236 3.82 27.58 2.38
C ALA A 236 2.69 26.75 1.74
N ILE A 237 1.71 26.25 2.52
CA ILE A 237 0.54 25.52 1.95
C ILE A 237 -0.23 26.41 0.97
N MET A 238 -0.47 27.67 1.31
CA MET A 238 -1.13 28.62 0.40
C MET A 238 -0.21 29.02 -0.77
N ARG A 239 1.09 29.21 -0.52
CA ARG A 239 2.09 29.57 -1.53
C ARG A 239 2.16 28.56 -2.68
N ILE A 240 2.23 27.27 -2.36
CA ILE A 240 2.46 26.16 -3.31
C ILE A 240 1.27 25.19 -3.39
N TRP A 241 0.05 25.71 -3.31
CA TRP A 241 -1.19 24.92 -3.18
C TRP A 241 -1.34 23.80 -4.21
N SER A 242 -0.89 23.98 -5.46
CA SER A 242 -1.00 22.93 -6.49
C SER A 242 -0.06 21.75 -6.23
N PHE A 243 1.10 21.98 -5.60
CA PHE A 243 2.00 20.92 -5.15
C PHE A 243 1.45 20.25 -3.89
N CYS A 244 0.74 21.00 -3.04
CA CYS A 244 0.00 20.44 -1.91
C CYS A 244 -1.15 19.53 -2.38
N LEU A 245 -1.88 19.92 -3.43
CA LEU A 245 -2.92 19.10 -4.05
C LEU A 245 -2.33 17.80 -4.64
N PHE A 246 -1.17 17.88 -5.30
CA PHE A 246 -0.44 16.67 -5.75
C PHE A 246 -0.09 15.75 -4.57
N TYR A 247 0.40 16.31 -3.45
CA TYR A 247 0.73 15.54 -2.26
C TYR A 247 -0.48 14.79 -1.70
N VAL A 248 -1.63 15.47 -1.58
CA VAL A 248 -2.88 14.85 -1.11
C VAL A 248 -3.30 13.73 -2.06
N MET A 249 -3.33 13.97 -3.38
CA MET A 249 -3.72 12.94 -4.34
C MET A 249 -2.76 11.73 -4.31
N ALA A 250 -1.46 11.96 -4.08
CA ALA A 250 -0.45 10.91 -3.95
C ALA A 250 -0.55 10.11 -2.62
N GLU A 251 -0.95 10.74 -1.51
CA GLU A 251 -1.33 10.03 -0.27
C GLU A 251 -2.62 9.22 -0.47
N LEU A 252 -3.64 9.82 -1.10
CA LEU A 252 -4.92 9.17 -1.38
C LEU A 252 -4.78 7.98 -2.34
N TRP A 253 -3.82 7.96 -3.26
CA TRP A 253 -3.53 6.75 -4.04
C TRP A 253 -3.21 5.55 -3.13
N GLY A 254 -2.44 5.77 -2.06
CA GLY A 254 -2.10 4.74 -1.09
C GLY A 254 -3.29 4.22 -0.29
N SER A 255 -4.19 5.10 0.16
CA SER A 255 -5.37 4.68 0.95
C SER A 255 -6.52 4.17 0.09
N VAL A 256 -6.76 4.77 -1.09
CA VAL A 256 -7.90 4.45 -1.95
C VAL A 256 -7.57 3.33 -2.92
N VAL A 257 -6.55 3.49 -3.75
CA VAL A 257 -6.28 2.57 -4.86
C VAL A 257 -5.73 1.24 -4.34
N VAL A 258 -4.82 1.28 -3.35
CA VAL A 258 -4.29 0.05 -2.73
C VAL A 258 -5.32 -0.56 -1.77
N SER A 259 -5.73 0.16 -0.72
CA SER A 259 -6.49 -0.45 0.38
C SER A 259 -7.98 -0.66 0.11
N VAL A 260 -8.61 0.19 -0.72
CA VAL A 260 -10.05 0.09 -1.02
C VAL A 260 -10.29 -0.61 -2.35
N LEU A 261 -9.71 -0.13 -3.45
CA LEU A 261 -9.98 -0.69 -4.79
C LEU A 261 -9.33 -2.06 -4.98
N PHE A 262 -8.01 -2.18 -4.85
CA PHE A 262 -7.32 -3.46 -5.10
C PHE A 262 -7.76 -4.55 -4.12
N TRP A 263 -7.64 -4.33 -2.82
CA TRP A 263 -8.04 -5.34 -1.84
C TRP A 263 -9.56 -5.59 -1.83
N GLY A 264 -10.37 -4.57 -2.16
CA GLY A 264 -11.81 -4.75 -2.37
C GLY A 264 -12.13 -5.67 -3.55
N PHE A 265 -11.36 -5.61 -4.63
CA PHE A 265 -11.50 -6.47 -5.82
C PHE A 265 -10.92 -7.88 -5.58
N ALA A 266 -9.69 -7.96 -5.05
CA ALA A 266 -9.00 -9.22 -4.77
C ALA A 266 -9.85 -10.15 -3.87
N ASN A 267 -10.46 -9.61 -2.81
CA ASN A 267 -11.31 -10.38 -1.88
C ASN A 267 -12.65 -10.86 -2.48
N GLN A 268 -13.08 -10.31 -3.63
CA GLN A 268 -14.30 -10.74 -4.32
C GLN A 268 -14.05 -11.91 -5.28
N ILE A 269 -12.88 -11.95 -5.91
CA ILE A 269 -12.50 -13.00 -6.87
C ILE A 269 -11.83 -14.19 -6.17
N THR A 270 -11.03 -13.92 -5.13
CA THR A 270 -10.19 -14.93 -4.48
C THR A 270 -10.97 -15.66 -3.37
N THR A 271 -10.93 -16.99 -3.39
CA THR A 271 -11.41 -17.85 -2.32
C THR A 271 -10.48 -17.81 -1.09
N VAL A 272 -10.91 -18.36 0.05
CA VAL A 272 -10.11 -18.32 1.29
C VAL A 272 -8.81 -19.13 1.14
N ASP A 273 -8.86 -20.26 0.45
CA ASP A 273 -7.70 -21.16 0.31
C ASP A 273 -6.73 -20.75 -0.78
N GLU A 274 -7.21 -20.07 -1.83
CA GLU A 274 -6.37 -19.29 -2.74
C GLU A 274 -5.69 -18.13 -1.98
N ALA A 275 -6.44 -17.34 -1.19
CA ALA A 275 -5.92 -16.17 -0.48
C ALA A 275 -4.75 -16.51 0.47
N LYS A 276 -4.85 -17.61 1.23
CA LYS A 276 -3.77 -18.12 2.10
C LYS A 276 -2.46 -18.37 1.33
N LYS A 277 -2.53 -18.81 0.07
CA LYS A 277 -1.37 -19.10 -0.78
C LYS A 277 -0.83 -17.86 -1.49
N PHE A 278 -1.71 -17.00 -2.03
CA PHE A 278 -1.30 -15.95 -2.96
C PHE A 278 -1.16 -14.56 -2.34
N TYR A 279 -1.83 -14.25 -1.22
CA TYR A 279 -1.66 -12.94 -0.57
C TYR A 279 -0.25 -12.71 0.00
N PRO A 280 0.45 -13.73 0.58
CA PRO A 280 1.87 -13.60 0.92
C PRO A 280 2.76 -13.32 -0.29
N LEU A 281 2.47 -13.92 -1.45
CA LEU A 281 3.20 -13.70 -2.69
C LEU A 281 2.99 -12.27 -3.24
N PHE A 282 1.80 -11.70 -3.09
CA PHE A 282 1.57 -10.27 -3.37
C PHE A 282 2.40 -9.37 -2.45
N GLY A 283 2.55 -9.73 -1.16
CA GLY A 283 3.44 -9.04 -0.23
C GLY A 283 4.91 -9.07 -0.63
N LEU A 284 5.41 -10.17 -1.21
CA LEU A 284 6.76 -10.24 -1.78
C LEU A 284 6.86 -9.42 -3.07
N GLY A 285 5.88 -9.53 -3.97
CA GLY A 285 5.80 -8.76 -5.22
C GLY A 285 5.75 -7.24 -5.01
N ALA A 286 5.20 -6.78 -3.89
CA ALA A 286 5.20 -5.38 -3.47
C ALA A 286 6.62 -4.79 -3.35
N ASN A 287 7.55 -5.57 -2.78
CA ASN A 287 8.95 -5.15 -2.63
C ASN A 287 9.70 -5.15 -3.96
N VAL A 288 9.34 -6.06 -4.88
CA VAL A 288 9.84 -6.06 -6.25
C VAL A 288 9.37 -4.79 -6.99
N ALA A 289 8.08 -4.45 -6.92
CA ALA A 289 7.54 -3.21 -7.47
C ALA A 289 8.30 -1.98 -6.97
N LEU A 290 8.51 -1.89 -5.65
CA LEU A 290 9.27 -0.83 -4.96
C LEU A 290 10.70 -0.68 -5.53
N ILE A 291 11.41 -1.80 -5.78
CA ILE A 291 12.75 -1.82 -6.40
C ILE A 291 12.73 -1.23 -7.81
N PHE A 292 11.82 -1.72 -8.68
CA PHE A 292 11.71 -1.26 -10.07
C PHE A 292 11.31 0.22 -10.17
N SER A 293 10.38 0.68 -9.33
CA SER A 293 10.00 2.09 -9.28
C SER A 293 11.16 2.99 -8.83
N GLY A 294 11.93 2.62 -7.80
CA GLY A 294 13.08 3.40 -7.36
C GLY A 294 14.15 3.56 -8.44
N ARG A 295 14.42 2.49 -9.21
CA ARG A 295 15.31 2.53 -10.38
C ARG A 295 14.76 3.39 -11.51
N THR A 296 13.45 3.39 -11.72
CA THR A 296 12.78 4.24 -12.70
C THR A 296 12.91 5.73 -12.33
N VAL A 297 12.62 6.12 -11.08
CA VAL A 297 12.81 7.49 -10.58
C VAL A 297 14.25 7.97 -10.78
N LYS A 298 15.22 7.10 -10.48
CA LYS A 298 16.65 7.39 -10.70
C LYS A 298 16.99 7.54 -12.19
N TYR A 299 16.47 6.69 -13.06
CA TYR A 299 16.69 6.79 -14.51
C TYR A 299 16.23 8.15 -15.07
N PHE A 300 15.02 8.61 -14.75
CA PHE A 300 14.54 9.93 -15.20
C PHE A 300 15.34 11.10 -14.57
N SER A 301 15.79 10.94 -13.33
CA SER A 301 16.69 11.91 -12.68
C SER A 301 18.08 11.95 -13.31
N GLN A 302 18.58 10.83 -13.86
CA GLN A 302 19.89 10.72 -14.50
C GLN A 302 19.89 11.12 -15.97
N MET A 303 18.82 10.83 -16.73
CA MET A 303 18.66 11.31 -18.13
C MET A 303 18.90 12.82 -18.26
N ARG A 304 18.54 13.58 -17.23
CA ARG A 304 18.77 15.03 -17.14
C ARG A 304 20.23 15.46 -17.21
N GLN A 305 21.18 14.67 -16.72
CA GLN A 305 22.61 15.05 -16.69
C GLN A 305 23.19 15.24 -18.10
N ASN A 306 22.51 14.71 -19.12
CA ASN A 306 22.91 14.78 -20.52
C ASN A 306 22.10 15.81 -21.34
N LEU A 307 21.25 16.62 -20.71
CA LEU A 307 20.46 17.67 -21.39
C LEU A 307 21.21 19.00 -21.43
N GLY A 308 21.05 19.74 -22.54
CA GLY A 308 21.72 21.02 -22.77
C GLY A 308 21.29 22.14 -21.80
N PRO A 309 22.15 23.16 -21.60
CA PRO A 309 21.86 24.28 -20.73
C PRO A 309 20.65 25.08 -21.21
N GLY A 310 19.74 25.43 -20.30
CA GLY A 310 18.55 26.26 -20.56
C GLY A 310 17.20 25.53 -20.47
N VAL A 311 17.17 24.20 -20.40
CA VAL A 311 15.94 23.42 -20.28
C VAL A 311 15.67 23.03 -18.82
N ASP A 312 14.44 23.21 -18.32
CA ASP A 312 14.07 22.67 -17.00
C ASP A 312 13.92 21.15 -17.06
N GLY A 313 15.04 20.47 -16.82
CA GLY A 313 15.09 19.01 -16.74
C GLY A 313 14.28 18.42 -15.57
N TRP A 314 13.83 19.20 -14.59
CA TRP A 314 12.89 18.69 -13.59
C TRP A 314 11.49 18.56 -14.20
N ALA A 315 11.00 19.59 -14.91
CA ALA A 315 9.74 19.49 -15.65
C ALA A 315 9.73 18.31 -16.65
N ILE A 316 10.86 18.02 -17.32
CA ILE A 316 10.97 16.85 -18.21
C ILE A 316 10.96 15.53 -17.44
N SER A 317 11.75 15.40 -16.37
CA SER A 317 11.75 14.21 -15.51
C SER A 317 10.36 13.94 -14.94
N LEU A 318 9.68 14.98 -14.44
CA LEU A 318 8.31 14.92 -13.93
C LEU A 318 7.31 14.52 -15.02
N LYS A 319 7.39 15.07 -16.24
CA LYS A 319 6.56 14.64 -17.38
C LYS A 319 6.78 13.16 -17.74
N GLY A 320 8.02 12.70 -17.74
CA GLY A 320 8.35 11.29 -17.97
C GLY A 320 7.77 10.37 -16.89
N MET A 321 7.99 10.71 -15.61
CA MET A 321 7.44 9.96 -14.47
C MET A 321 5.90 9.95 -14.47
N MET A 322 5.24 11.09 -14.70
CA MET A 322 3.78 11.16 -14.79
C MET A 322 3.23 10.43 -16.02
N GLY A 323 3.94 10.47 -17.16
CA GLY A 323 3.60 9.69 -18.35
C GLY A 323 3.60 8.18 -18.08
N ILE A 324 4.59 7.67 -17.33
CA ILE A 324 4.60 6.27 -16.90
C ILE A 324 3.49 5.99 -15.88
N VAL A 325 3.23 6.89 -14.92
CA VAL A 325 2.10 6.74 -13.97
C VAL A 325 0.77 6.61 -14.73
N VAL A 326 0.56 7.40 -15.79
CA VAL A 326 -0.61 7.27 -16.66
C VAL A 326 -0.61 5.95 -17.42
N GLY A 327 0.52 5.56 -18.05
CA GLY A 327 0.62 4.29 -18.79
C GLY A 327 0.34 3.06 -17.91
N MET A 328 0.94 3.00 -16.72
CA MET A 328 0.66 1.96 -15.72
C MET A 328 -0.77 2.06 -15.16
N GLY A 329 -1.34 3.26 -15.08
CA GLY A 329 -2.75 3.50 -14.77
C GLY A 329 -3.70 2.86 -15.78
N LEU A 330 -3.41 3.01 -17.07
CA LEU A 330 -4.15 2.37 -18.15
C LEU A 330 -3.96 0.84 -18.13
N MET A 331 -2.76 0.34 -17.78
CA MET A 331 -2.54 -1.09 -17.55
C MET A 331 -3.35 -1.64 -16.38
N ILE A 332 -3.53 -0.90 -15.28
CA ILE A 332 -4.44 -1.29 -14.18
C ILE A 332 -5.88 -1.41 -14.70
N CYS A 333 -6.34 -0.48 -15.53
CA CYS A 333 -7.66 -0.53 -16.16
C CYS A 333 -7.82 -1.73 -17.10
N PHE A 334 -6.77 -2.06 -17.87
CA PHE A 334 -6.73 -3.22 -18.76
C PHE A 334 -6.75 -4.54 -17.99
N PHE A 335 -5.93 -4.70 -16.94
CA PHE A 335 -5.95 -5.91 -16.11
C PHE A 335 -7.27 -6.08 -15.37
N TYR A 336 -7.88 -5.00 -14.89
CA TYR A 336 -9.21 -5.04 -14.29
C TYR A 336 -10.27 -5.53 -15.28
N TRP A 337 -10.30 -4.97 -16.50
CA TRP A 337 -11.19 -5.43 -17.58
C TRP A 337 -10.95 -6.91 -17.91
N TRP A 338 -9.67 -7.29 -18.10
CA TRP A 338 -9.27 -8.65 -18.47
C TRP A 338 -9.72 -9.67 -17.42
N VAL A 339 -9.53 -9.38 -16.14
CA VAL A 339 -9.96 -10.27 -15.05
C VAL A 339 -11.49 -10.37 -15.02
N ASN A 340 -12.20 -9.25 -15.09
CA ASN A 340 -13.66 -9.26 -15.01
C ASN A 340 -14.33 -9.95 -16.23
N HIS A 341 -13.68 -9.96 -17.39
CA HIS A 341 -14.17 -10.65 -18.60
C HIS A 341 -13.81 -12.14 -18.65
N ASN A 342 -12.60 -12.51 -18.20
CA ASN A 342 -12.09 -13.89 -18.34
C ASN A 342 -12.21 -14.76 -17.08
N VAL A 343 -12.59 -14.19 -15.93
CA VAL A 343 -12.68 -14.91 -14.66
C VAL A 343 -14.13 -14.93 -14.16
N PRO A 344 -14.80 -16.10 -14.13
CA PRO A 344 -16.12 -16.20 -13.52
C PRO A 344 -16.03 -15.89 -12.03
N LEU A 345 -16.87 -14.96 -11.56
CA LEU A 345 -16.97 -14.63 -10.14
C LEU A 345 -17.46 -15.85 -9.35
N PRO A 346 -16.83 -16.19 -8.20
CA PRO A 346 -17.31 -17.29 -7.38
C PRO A 346 -18.71 -16.98 -6.83
N THR A 347 -19.61 -17.96 -6.90
CA THR A 347 -21.02 -17.86 -6.49
C THR A 347 -21.17 -17.75 -4.96
N ARG A 348 -20.72 -16.63 -4.38
CA ARG A 348 -20.90 -16.32 -2.96
C ARG A 348 -22.26 -15.69 -2.73
N SER A 349 -23.03 -16.28 -1.82
CA SER A 349 -24.19 -15.63 -1.22
C SER A 349 -23.77 -14.32 -0.55
N LEU A 350 -24.54 -13.25 -0.77
CA LEU A 350 -24.25 -11.88 -0.33
C LEU A 350 -24.50 -11.68 1.19
N LYS A 351 -23.99 -12.58 2.05
CA LYS A 351 -23.87 -12.28 3.48
C LYS A 351 -22.73 -11.28 3.67
N LYS A 352 -23.08 -9.99 3.57
CA LYS A 352 -22.25 -8.85 3.96
C LYS A 352 -21.80 -9.08 5.41
N LYS A 353 -20.55 -9.50 5.60
CA LYS A 353 -19.97 -9.69 6.93
C LYS A 353 -20.01 -8.33 7.62
N GLU A 354 -20.79 -8.18 8.69
CA GLU A 354 -20.87 -6.91 9.41
C GLU A 354 -19.46 -6.52 9.87
N ARG A 355 -19.00 -5.38 9.38
CA ARG A 355 -17.93 -4.66 10.08
C ARG A 355 -18.61 -4.10 11.32
N VAL A 356 -18.17 -4.56 12.49
CA VAL A 356 -18.50 -3.91 13.75
C VAL A 356 -17.81 -2.55 13.76
N GLU A 357 -18.48 -1.55 13.20
CA GLU A 357 -18.04 -0.16 13.21
C GLU A 357 -18.29 0.43 14.60
N MET A 358 -17.38 0.12 15.54
CA MET A 358 -17.37 0.81 16.83
C MET A 358 -17.13 2.29 16.62
N GLY A 359 -17.87 3.14 17.34
CA GLY A 359 -17.61 4.57 17.35
C GLY A 359 -16.19 4.88 17.83
N THR A 360 -15.61 6.01 17.44
CA THR A 360 -14.23 6.37 17.85
C THR A 360 -14.09 6.49 19.37
N ALA A 361 -15.11 7.02 20.05
CA ALA A 361 -15.17 7.10 21.52
C ALA A 361 -15.32 5.72 22.19
N GLU A 362 -16.15 4.85 21.63
CA GLU A 362 -16.34 3.47 22.10
C GLU A 362 -15.07 2.64 21.90
N SER A 363 -14.42 2.80 20.75
CA SER A 363 -13.11 2.22 20.44
C SER A 363 -12.06 2.67 21.46
N LEU A 364 -11.96 3.96 21.76
CA LEU A 364 -11.00 4.47 22.76
C LEU A 364 -11.31 3.93 24.17
N LYS A 365 -12.58 3.84 24.55
CA LYS A 365 -12.99 3.23 25.83
C LYS A 365 -12.59 1.75 25.88
N PHE A 366 -12.88 0.99 24.83
CA PHE A 366 -12.53 -0.43 24.70
C PHE A 366 -11.01 -0.67 24.75
N LEU A 367 -10.23 0.14 24.03
CA LEU A 367 -8.77 0.12 24.05
C LEU A 367 -8.21 0.37 25.46
N ALA A 368 -8.84 1.23 26.26
CA ALA A 368 -8.42 1.52 27.62
C ALA A 368 -8.79 0.41 28.62
N SER A 369 -9.88 -0.33 28.38
CA SER A 369 -10.40 -1.36 29.31
C SER A 369 -9.55 -2.63 29.38
N LYS A 370 -9.03 -3.16 28.26
CA LYS A 370 -8.23 -4.40 28.25
C LYS A 370 -6.74 -4.10 28.17
N ARG A 371 -5.96 -4.50 29.19
CA ARG A 371 -4.50 -4.30 29.29
C ARG A 371 -3.74 -4.79 28.04
N TYR A 372 -4.07 -5.99 27.55
CA TYR A 372 -3.47 -6.57 26.36
C TYR A 372 -3.64 -5.67 25.12
N ILE A 373 -4.88 -5.22 24.88
CA ILE A 373 -5.24 -4.36 23.75
C ILE A 373 -4.60 -2.98 23.88
N ARG A 374 -4.52 -2.42 25.10
CA ARG A 374 -3.83 -1.15 25.37
C ARG A 374 -2.34 -1.23 25.06
N ASP A 375 -1.68 -2.31 25.46
CA ASP A 375 -0.25 -2.50 25.22
C ASP A 375 0.00 -2.69 23.70
N LEU A 376 -0.85 -3.45 22.98
CA LEU A 376 -0.82 -3.60 21.51
C LEU A 376 -1.10 -2.28 20.76
N ALA A 377 -2.07 -1.49 21.23
CA ALA A 377 -2.33 -0.14 20.71
C ALA A 377 -1.12 0.78 20.92
N THR A 378 -0.46 0.69 22.08
CA THR A 378 0.76 1.45 22.38
C THR A 378 1.89 1.10 21.41
N LEU A 379 2.10 -0.18 21.08
CA LEU A 379 3.07 -0.60 20.06
C LEU A 379 2.80 0.08 18.70
N VAL A 380 1.54 0.11 18.25
CA VAL A 380 1.14 0.69 16.95
C VAL A 380 1.25 2.22 16.93
N VAL A 381 0.76 2.90 17.96
CA VAL A 381 0.87 4.36 18.09
C VAL A 381 2.33 4.79 18.20
N ALA A 382 3.14 4.12 19.03
CA ALA A 382 4.54 4.46 19.24
C ALA A 382 5.38 4.29 17.96
N TYR A 383 5.17 3.21 17.18
CA TYR A 383 5.78 3.09 15.85
C TYR A 383 5.37 4.27 14.95
N GLY A 384 4.07 4.55 14.85
CA GLY A 384 3.51 5.56 13.95
C GLY A 384 4.01 6.98 14.25
N ILE A 385 4.16 7.33 15.53
CA ILE A 385 4.77 8.60 15.95
C ILE A 385 6.26 8.58 15.62
N SER A 386 6.99 7.55 16.09
CA SER A 386 8.45 7.46 15.98
C SER A 386 8.93 7.59 14.53
N ILE A 387 8.31 6.84 13.59
CA ILE A 387 8.71 6.91 12.18
C ILE A 387 8.43 8.28 11.55
N ASN A 388 7.33 8.96 11.92
CA ASN A 388 7.04 10.30 11.40
C ASN A 388 8.03 11.33 11.96
N LEU A 389 8.36 11.25 13.26
CA LEU A 389 9.35 12.13 13.90
C LEU A 389 10.70 12.06 13.19
N VAL A 390 11.21 10.85 12.93
CA VAL A 390 12.52 10.70 12.26
C VAL A 390 12.44 11.05 10.77
N GLU A 391 11.42 10.59 10.04
CA GLU A 391 11.33 10.78 8.58
C GLU A 391 11.30 12.26 8.18
N VAL A 392 10.51 13.10 8.87
CA VAL A 392 10.43 14.55 8.57
C VAL A 392 11.74 15.27 8.95
N THR A 393 12.34 14.92 10.09
CA THR A 393 13.63 15.48 10.53
C THR A 393 14.74 15.13 9.53
N TRP A 394 14.75 13.88 9.05
CA TRP A 394 15.66 13.40 8.02
C TRP A 394 15.45 14.08 6.67
N LYS A 395 14.19 14.24 6.20
CA LYS A 395 13.87 14.97 4.96
C LYS A 395 14.34 16.43 4.98
N SER A 396 14.38 17.06 6.16
CA SER A 396 14.97 18.39 6.34
C SER A 396 16.48 18.40 6.08
N LYS A 397 17.22 17.46 6.66
CA LYS A 397 18.67 17.30 6.41
C LYS A 397 18.97 16.88 4.97
N LEU A 398 18.12 16.02 4.38
CA LEU A 398 18.20 15.63 2.97
C LEU A 398 18.05 16.84 2.04
N LYS A 399 17.11 17.76 2.32
CA LYS A 399 17.00 19.05 1.59
C LYS A 399 18.25 19.91 1.75
N ALA A 400 18.80 20.01 2.96
CA ALA A 400 20.00 20.82 3.21
C ALA A 400 21.24 20.30 2.45
N GLN A 401 21.35 18.97 2.27
CA GLN A 401 22.45 18.35 1.53
C GLN A 401 22.22 18.33 0.01
N PHE A 402 20.97 18.12 -0.43
CA PHE A 402 20.55 18.06 -1.83
C PHE A 402 19.40 19.05 -2.07
N PRO A 403 19.69 20.35 -2.21
CA PRO A 403 18.68 21.37 -2.40
C PRO A 403 18.05 21.32 -3.81
N THR A 404 18.70 20.66 -4.78
CA THR A 404 18.14 20.52 -6.12
C THR A 404 17.06 19.42 -6.15
N PRO A 405 15.91 19.64 -6.82
CA PRO A 405 14.88 18.61 -6.97
C PRO A 405 15.41 17.30 -7.59
N ASN A 406 16.43 17.40 -8.45
CA ASN A 406 16.97 16.27 -9.18
C ASN A 406 17.80 15.32 -8.30
N GLU A 407 18.71 15.87 -7.50
CA GLU A 407 19.56 15.08 -6.60
C GLU A 407 18.73 14.49 -5.47
N TYR A 408 17.78 15.26 -4.93
CA TYR A 408 16.80 14.78 -3.95
C TYR A 408 15.99 13.62 -4.54
N SER A 409 15.47 13.74 -5.77
CA SER A 409 14.70 12.68 -6.43
C SER A 409 15.54 11.45 -6.76
N SER A 410 16.77 11.62 -7.24
CA SER A 410 17.71 10.51 -7.47
C SER A 410 18.03 9.78 -6.16
N PHE A 411 18.25 10.51 -5.07
CA PHE A 411 18.45 9.93 -3.74
C PHE A 411 17.21 9.16 -3.29
N MET A 412 16.01 9.73 -3.44
CA MET A 412 14.75 9.05 -3.11
C MET A 412 14.54 7.77 -3.92
N GLY A 413 14.95 7.74 -5.19
CA GLY A 413 14.95 6.53 -6.01
C GLY A 413 15.87 5.43 -5.47
N ASP A 414 17.10 5.78 -5.08
CA ASP A 414 18.02 4.83 -4.41
C ASP A 414 17.50 4.38 -3.05
N PHE A 415 16.94 5.30 -2.24
CA PHE A 415 16.32 5.02 -0.95
C PHE A 415 15.15 4.03 -1.08
N SER A 416 14.28 4.22 -2.07
CA SER A 416 13.17 3.31 -2.37
C SER A 416 13.68 1.94 -2.82
N THR A 417 14.67 1.88 -3.71
CA THR A 417 15.29 0.59 -4.08
C THR A 417 15.91 -0.12 -2.88
N ALA A 418 16.69 0.59 -2.06
CA ALA A 418 17.32 0.02 -0.87
C ALA A 418 16.27 -0.45 0.16
N THR A 419 15.17 0.31 0.34
CA THR A 419 14.04 -0.10 1.17
C THR A 419 13.41 -1.40 0.67
N GLY A 420 13.20 -1.54 -0.64
CA GLY A 420 12.64 -2.78 -1.23
C GLY A 420 13.56 -3.99 -1.06
N ILE A 421 14.87 -3.83 -1.31
CA ILE A 421 15.85 -4.90 -1.11
C ILE A 421 15.94 -5.30 0.37
N ALA A 422 16.08 -4.31 1.27
CA ALA A 422 16.19 -4.57 2.70
C ALA A 422 14.91 -5.21 3.27
N THR A 423 13.72 -4.77 2.83
CA THR A 423 12.44 -5.37 3.25
C THR A 423 12.31 -6.79 2.74
N PHE A 424 12.65 -7.06 1.47
CA PHE A 424 12.62 -8.41 0.89
C PHE A 424 13.55 -9.37 1.65
N THR A 425 14.80 -8.98 1.88
CA THR A 425 15.76 -9.78 2.68
C THR A 425 15.27 -9.98 4.10
N MET A 426 14.74 -8.94 4.75
CA MET A 426 14.20 -9.03 6.11
C MET A 426 12.94 -9.91 6.21
N MET A 427 12.12 -10.02 5.15
CA MET A 427 10.97 -10.93 5.11
C MET A 427 11.38 -12.41 4.99
N LEU A 428 12.54 -12.71 4.39
CA LEU A 428 13.12 -14.05 4.40
C LEU A 428 13.75 -14.35 5.77
N LEU A 429 14.48 -13.39 6.34
CA LEU A 429 15.07 -13.52 7.68
C LEU A 429 14.02 -13.62 8.79
N SER A 430 12.85 -13.00 8.65
CA SER A 430 11.84 -13.02 9.71
C SER A 430 11.27 -14.41 9.95
N GLN A 431 11.13 -15.25 8.92
CA GLN A 431 10.74 -16.67 9.09
C GLN A 431 11.72 -17.41 10.01
N TRP A 432 13.03 -17.21 9.82
CA TRP A 432 14.06 -17.79 10.68
C TRP A 432 14.03 -17.21 12.10
N ILE A 433 13.80 -15.90 12.25
CA ILE A 433 13.69 -15.23 13.55
C ILE A 433 12.49 -15.79 14.34
N PHE A 434 11.31 -15.90 13.72
CA PHE A 434 10.11 -16.45 14.36
C PHE A 434 10.32 -17.91 14.78
N ASN A 435 10.91 -18.74 13.91
CA ASN A 435 11.12 -20.16 14.19
C ASN A 435 12.19 -20.41 15.27
N LYS A 436 13.23 -19.57 15.38
CA LYS A 436 14.36 -19.81 16.30
C LYS A 436 14.29 -19.02 17.61
N TYR A 437 13.74 -17.80 17.60
CA TYR A 437 13.74 -16.89 18.76
C TYR A 437 12.35 -16.52 19.26
N GLY A 438 11.29 -17.00 18.58
CA GLY A 438 9.91 -16.80 19.00
C GLY A 438 9.38 -15.36 18.87
N TRP A 439 8.12 -15.19 19.27
CA TRP A 439 7.37 -13.94 19.11
C TRP A 439 7.95 -12.77 19.92
N GLY A 440 8.36 -13.02 21.17
CA GLY A 440 8.85 -11.99 22.09
C GLY A 440 10.11 -11.27 21.63
N VAL A 441 11.03 -11.98 20.98
CA VAL A 441 12.24 -11.38 20.38
C VAL A 441 11.88 -10.62 19.11
N ALA A 442 11.05 -11.21 18.23
CA ALA A 442 10.57 -10.56 17.01
C ALA A 442 9.86 -9.22 17.29
N ALA A 443 9.02 -9.15 18.32
CA ALA A 443 8.33 -7.93 18.75
C ALA A 443 9.29 -6.83 19.25
N LYS A 444 10.40 -7.21 19.90
CA LYS A 444 11.40 -6.28 20.45
C LYS A 444 12.42 -5.78 19.41
N ILE A 445 12.64 -6.52 18.32
CA ILE A 445 13.59 -6.11 17.27
C ILE A 445 13.21 -4.76 16.64
N THR A 446 11.94 -4.54 16.27
CA THR A 446 11.51 -3.30 15.60
C THR A 446 11.77 -2.03 16.43
N PRO A 447 11.35 -1.92 17.72
CA PRO A 447 11.71 -0.78 18.56
C PRO A 447 13.22 -0.68 18.81
N THR A 448 13.94 -1.80 18.93
CA THR A 448 15.40 -1.78 19.17
C THR A 448 16.17 -1.26 17.97
N VAL A 449 15.81 -1.69 16.75
CA VAL A 449 16.36 -1.15 15.50
C VAL A 449 16.09 0.34 15.39
N LEU A 450 14.86 0.77 15.68
CA LEU A 450 14.51 2.20 15.64
C LEU A 450 15.26 3.00 16.71
N LEU A 451 15.46 2.45 17.92
CA LEU A 451 16.25 3.09 18.98
C LEU A 451 17.71 3.26 18.58
N LEU A 452 18.39 2.18 18.21
CA LEU A 452 19.83 2.21 17.89
C LEU A 452 20.13 3.12 16.70
N THR A 453 19.35 2.99 15.62
CA THR A 453 19.54 3.82 14.41
C THR A 453 19.03 5.26 14.60
N GLY A 454 18.01 5.46 15.45
CA GLY A 454 17.49 6.77 15.83
C GLY A 454 18.48 7.55 16.70
N VAL A 455 19.02 6.93 17.76
CA VAL A 455 20.07 7.53 18.59
C VAL A 455 21.29 7.89 17.75
N GLY A 456 21.77 6.98 16.89
CA GLY A 456 22.87 7.28 15.97
C GLY A 456 22.59 8.50 15.06
N PHE A 457 21.37 8.60 14.52
CA PHE A 457 20.94 9.73 13.69
C PHE A 457 20.87 11.06 14.48
N PHE A 458 20.21 11.09 15.64
CA PHE A 458 20.11 12.32 16.45
C PHE A 458 21.46 12.73 17.04
N SER A 459 22.29 11.80 17.50
CA SER A 459 23.64 12.10 18.00
C SER A 459 24.51 12.74 16.92
N LEU A 460 24.44 12.29 15.66
CA LEU A 460 25.16 12.94 14.55
C LEU A 460 24.64 14.34 14.20
N ILE A 461 23.35 14.63 14.45
CA ILE A 461 22.80 15.98 14.21
C ILE A 461 23.15 16.94 15.35
N LEU A 462 23.14 16.47 16.60
CA LEU A 462 23.36 17.29 17.79
C LEU A 462 24.85 17.49 18.11
N PHE A 463 25.69 16.50 17.82
CA PHE A 463 27.13 16.50 18.10
C PHE A 463 27.97 16.40 16.81
N GLY A 464 27.47 16.97 15.71
CA GLY A 464 28.12 16.89 14.39
C GLY A 464 29.56 17.43 14.37
N ASP A 465 29.84 18.49 15.13
CA ASP A 465 31.16 19.12 15.18
C ASP A 465 32.23 18.23 15.88
N PRO A 466 31.97 17.65 17.07
CA PRO A 466 32.82 16.60 17.64
C PRO A 466 33.12 15.41 16.71
N PHE A 467 32.15 15.00 15.88
CA PHE A 467 32.34 13.88 14.95
C PHE A 467 33.02 14.26 13.62
N ALA A 468 33.10 15.55 13.27
CA ALA A 468 33.72 16.04 12.04
C ALA A 468 35.15 15.50 11.78
N PRO A 469 36.11 15.52 12.73
CA PRO A 469 37.45 14.98 12.47
C PRO A 469 37.50 13.45 12.29
N ALA A 470 36.53 12.71 12.84
CA ALA A 470 36.42 11.27 12.60
C ALA A 470 35.82 10.97 11.22
N LEU A 471 34.78 11.71 10.81
CA LEU A 471 34.11 11.56 9.52
C LEU A 471 34.97 12.06 8.34
N ALA A 472 35.81 13.07 8.56
CA ALA A 472 36.77 13.56 7.57
C ALA A 472 37.74 12.47 7.09
N LYS A 473 38.14 11.53 7.97
CA LYS A 473 38.97 10.36 7.61
C LYS A 473 38.30 9.42 6.61
N PHE A 474 36.96 9.43 6.55
CA PHE A 474 36.16 8.69 5.57
C PHE A 474 35.70 9.56 4.38
N GLY A 475 36.17 10.80 4.28
CA GLY A 475 35.77 11.75 3.23
C GLY A 475 34.31 12.20 3.32
N MET A 476 33.67 12.10 4.49
CA MET A 476 32.26 12.48 4.69
C MET A 476 32.14 13.76 5.52
N THR A 477 31.22 14.64 5.13
CA THR A 477 30.79 15.76 5.98
C THR A 477 29.79 15.27 7.04
N PRO A 478 29.68 15.92 8.21
CA PRO A 478 28.66 15.59 9.22
C PRO A 478 27.23 15.60 8.66
N LEU A 479 26.92 16.55 7.76
CA LEU A 479 25.61 16.63 7.09
C LEU A 479 25.35 15.42 6.19
N LEU A 480 26.31 15.01 5.36
CA LEU A 480 26.19 13.86 4.47
C LEU A 480 26.09 12.55 5.27
N ALA A 481 26.86 12.43 6.35
CA ALA A 481 26.78 11.29 7.27
C ALA A 481 25.40 11.22 7.95
N ALA A 482 24.86 12.34 8.44
CA ALA A 482 23.51 12.39 9.00
C ALA A 482 22.42 12.01 7.99
N VAL A 483 22.58 12.41 6.71
CA VAL A 483 21.67 12.00 5.62
C VAL A 483 21.71 10.49 5.37
N TYR A 484 22.90 9.87 5.29
CA TYR A 484 23.01 8.42 5.09
C TYR A 484 22.57 7.61 6.32
N VAL A 485 22.93 8.03 7.53
CA VAL A 485 22.49 7.34 8.76
C VAL A 485 20.99 7.48 8.96
N GLY A 486 20.40 8.64 8.68
CA GLY A 486 18.94 8.82 8.69
C GLY A 486 18.23 8.04 7.58
N ALA A 487 18.87 7.84 6.42
CA ALA A 487 18.34 6.97 5.36
C ALA A 487 18.36 5.50 5.80
N MET A 488 19.46 5.02 6.40
CA MET A 488 19.57 3.67 6.97
C MET A 488 18.53 3.46 8.09
N GLN A 489 18.39 4.42 9.01
CA GLN A 489 17.36 4.43 10.05
C GLN A 489 15.97 4.19 9.45
N ASN A 490 15.62 4.93 8.40
CA ASN A 490 14.31 4.83 7.75
C ASN A 490 14.13 3.51 6.99
N ILE A 491 15.17 3.07 6.26
CA ILE A 491 15.19 1.79 5.52
C ILE A 491 14.99 0.62 6.47
N PHE A 492 15.80 0.50 7.53
CA PHE A 492 15.72 -0.60 8.48
C PHE A 492 14.44 -0.56 9.31
N SER A 493 13.99 0.63 9.75
CA SER A 493 12.74 0.77 10.50
C SER A 493 11.50 0.39 9.67
N LYS A 494 11.48 0.70 8.37
CA LYS A 494 10.39 0.27 7.46
C LYS A 494 10.49 -1.22 7.14
N SER A 495 11.69 -1.73 6.91
CA SER A 495 11.94 -3.15 6.64
C SER A 495 11.50 -4.03 7.81
N ALA A 496 11.98 -3.75 9.02
CA ALA A 496 11.60 -4.45 10.24
C ALA A 496 10.10 -4.32 10.53
N LYS A 497 9.48 -3.18 10.20
CA LYS A 497 8.04 -3.02 10.38
C LYS A 497 7.23 -3.98 9.50
N TYR A 498 7.51 -4.04 8.20
CA TYR A 498 6.78 -4.93 7.30
C TYR A 498 7.14 -6.41 7.47
N SER A 499 8.37 -6.74 7.89
CA SER A 499 8.83 -8.13 8.01
C SER A 499 8.58 -8.78 9.37
N LEU A 500 8.56 -8.00 10.46
CA LEU A 500 8.45 -8.50 11.84
C LEU A 500 7.27 -7.86 12.58
N PHE A 501 7.18 -6.52 12.63
CA PHE A 501 6.15 -5.85 13.43
C PHE A 501 4.72 -6.14 12.96
N ASP A 502 4.44 -5.99 11.66
CA ASP A 502 3.10 -6.23 11.12
C ASP A 502 2.67 -7.71 11.32
N PRO A 503 3.52 -8.73 11.05
CA PRO A 503 3.25 -10.10 11.48
C PRO A 503 3.07 -10.28 13.00
N CYS A 504 3.92 -9.70 13.85
CA CYS A 504 3.77 -9.77 15.32
C CYS A 504 2.42 -9.20 15.78
N LYS A 505 1.99 -8.08 15.19
CA LYS A 505 0.70 -7.42 15.46
C LYS A 505 -0.47 -8.33 15.08
N GLU A 506 -0.41 -8.99 13.93
CA GLU A 506 -1.46 -9.94 13.50
C GLU A 506 -1.46 -11.23 14.35
N MET A 507 -0.29 -11.73 14.76
CA MET A 507 -0.16 -12.87 15.67
C MET A 507 -0.69 -12.58 17.08
N ALA A 508 -0.54 -11.34 17.57
CA ALA A 508 -1.08 -10.90 18.86
C ALA A 508 -2.62 -10.97 18.91
N TYR A 509 -3.32 -10.91 17.77
CA TYR A 509 -4.77 -11.10 17.71
C TYR A 509 -5.21 -12.57 17.72
N ILE A 510 -4.30 -13.54 17.64
CA ILE A 510 -4.68 -14.96 17.54
C ILE A 510 -5.35 -15.49 18.82
N PRO A 511 -4.74 -15.38 20.03
CA PRO A 511 -5.25 -15.99 21.26
C PRO A 511 -6.31 -15.13 21.97
N LEU A 512 -6.98 -14.22 21.25
CA LEU A 512 -8.04 -13.38 21.79
C LEU A 512 -9.41 -13.96 21.44
N ASP A 513 -10.36 -13.81 22.36
CA ASP A 513 -11.78 -14.08 22.13
C ASP A 513 -12.29 -13.37 20.87
N GLU A 514 -13.14 -14.03 20.05
CA GLU A 514 -13.57 -13.52 18.73
C GLU A 514 -14.09 -12.08 18.79
N ASP A 515 -14.86 -11.76 19.83
CA ASP A 515 -15.41 -10.43 20.08
C ASP A 515 -14.31 -9.37 20.26
N THR A 516 -13.34 -9.64 21.14
CA THR A 516 -12.20 -8.75 21.41
C THR A 516 -11.22 -8.69 20.26
N LYS A 517 -11.08 -9.78 19.51
CA LYS A 517 -10.26 -9.87 18.30
C LYS A 517 -10.81 -8.96 17.21
N VAL A 518 -12.11 -9.04 16.94
CA VAL A 518 -12.79 -8.17 15.94
C VAL A 518 -12.78 -6.72 16.40
N LYS A 519 -13.23 -6.44 17.63
CA LYS A 519 -13.31 -5.07 18.20
C LYS A 519 -11.92 -4.44 18.34
N GLY A 520 -10.96 -5.16 18.92
CA GLY A 520 -9.58 -4.71 19.11
C GLY A 520 -8.85 -4.43 17.81
N LYS A 521 -8.98 -5.33 16.82
CA LYS A 521 -8.38 -5.09 15.48
C LYS A 521 -9.00 -3.88 14.79
N ALA A 522 -10.32 -3.73 14.83
CA ALA A 522 -11.00 -2.55 14.29
C ALA A 522 -10.51 -1.26 14.97
N ALA A 523 -10.47 -1.22 16.30
CA ALA A 523 -10.01 -0.05 17.05
C ALA A 523 -8.55 0.32 16.73
N ILE A 524 -7.66 -0.66 16.65
CA ILE A 524 -6.23 -0.41 16.40
C ILE A 524 -5.97 0.01 14.93
N ASP A 525 -6.61 -0.65 13.97
CA ASP A 525 -6.39 -0.33 12.55
C ASP A 525 -7.11 0.98 12.13
N VAL A 526 -8.25 1.33 12.74
CA VAL A 526 -9.02 2.56 12.45
C VAL A 526 -8.57 3.77 13.28
N VAL A 527 -8.28 3.59 14.59
CA VAL A 527 -7.91 4.71 15.48
C VAL A 527 -6.40 4.79 15.67
N CYS A 528 -5.75 3.74 16.15
CA CYS A 528 -4.33 3.80 16.55
C CYS A 528 -3.38 4.04 15.38
N ASN A 529 -3.60 3.41 14.23
CA ASN A 529 -2.76 3.59 13.03
C ASN A 529 -2.78 5.05 12.49
N PRO A 530 -3.95 5.69 12.27
CA PRO A 530 -4.01 7.11 11.93
C PRO A 530 -3.56 8.04 13.06
N LEU A 531 -3.87 7.71 14.32
CA LEU A 531 -3.46 8.49 15.50
C LEU A 531 -1.94 8.54 15.65
N GLY A 532 -1.23 7.42 15.44
CA GLY A 532 0.23 7.40 15.49
C GLY A 532 0.86 8.31 14.43
N LYS A 533 0.41 8.19 13.17
CA LYS A 533 0.88 9.04 12.07
C LYS A 533 0.57 10.52 12.31
N SER A 534 -0.65 10.84 12.74
CA SER A 534 -1.10 12.23 12.92
C SER A 534 -0.54 12.85 14.20
N GLY A 535 -0.39 12.07 15.27
CA GLY A 535 0.22 12.48 16.53
C GLY A 535 1.68 12.90 16.36
N GLY A 536 2.48 12.16 15.57
CA GLY A 536 3.84 12.57 15.24
C GLY A 536 3.90 13.91 14.48
N ALA A 537 2.94 14.15 13.57
CA ALA A 537 2.82 15.43 12.88
C ALA A 537 2.39 16.56 13.84
N LEU A 538 1.44 16.31 14.75
CA LEU A 538 0.99 17.29 15.75
C LEU A 538 2.10 17.67 16.73
N ILE A 539 2.87 16.70 17.23
CA ILE A 539 4.05 16.93 18.08
C ILE A 539 5.05 17.82 17.34
N GLN A 540 5.33 17.53 16.06
CA GLN A 540 6.21 18.38 15.25
C GLN A 540 5.66 19.78 15.03
N GLN A 541 4.37 19.94 14.71
CA GLN A 541 3.76 21.27 14.56
C GLN A 541 3.90 22.09 15.85
N PHE A 542 3.54 21.52 17.00
CA PHE A 542 3.64 22.18 18.29
C PHE A 542 5.08 22.59 18.61
N MET A 543 6.05 21.71 18.36
CA MET A 543 7.47 22.01 18.54
C MET A 543 7.99 23.07 17.56
N ILE A 544 7.59 23.03 16.27
CA ILE A 544 7.99 24.03 15.26
C ILE A 544 7.41 25.41 15.62
N LEU A 545 6.14 25.49 16.06
CA LEU A 545 5.52 26.75 16.47
C LEU A 545 6.17 27.32 17.74
N THR A 546 6.57 26.46 18.68
CA THR A 546 7.19 26.86 19.96
C THR A 546 8.65 27.31 19.76
N PHE A 547 9.48 26.52 19.08
CA PHE A 547 10.92 26.77 18.90
C PHE A 547 11.26 27.52 17.59
N GLY A 548 10.26 27.81 16.77
CA GLY A 548 10.31 28.63 15.56
C GLY A 548 10.90 27.96 14.31
N SER A 549 11.57 26.81 14.44
CA SER A 549 12.05 26.02 13.30
C SER A 549 12.20 24.54 13.66
N LEU A 550 12.20 23.68 12.64
CA LEU A 550 12.46 22.25 12.79
C LEU A 550 13.88 21.98 13.29
N ALA A 551 14.87 22.79 12.87
CA ALA A 551 16.24 22.70 13.36
C ALA A 551 16.32 22.92 14.88
N ASN A 552 15.73 23.99 15.38
CA ASN A 552 15.70 24.31 16.82
C ASN A 552 14.92 23.26 17.63
N SER A 553 13.86 22.70 17.06
CA SER A 553 13.08 21.63 17.71
C SER A 553 13.79 20.27 17.78
N THR A 554 14.81 20.03 16.93
CA THR A 554 15.45 18.72 16.75
C THR A 554 15.95 18.06 18.06
N PRO A 555 16.64 18.75 19.00
CA PRO A 555 17.03 18.13 20.28
C PRO A 555 15.82 17.64 21.10
N TYR A 556 14.77 18.44 21.19
CA TYR A 556 13.54 18.10 21.91
C TYR A 556 12.81 16.93 21.25
N LEU A 557 12.76 16.89 19.91
CA LEU A 557 12.21 15.75 19.15
C LEU A 557 12.99 14.46 19.42
N GLY A 558 14.32 14.53 19.58
CA GLY A 558 15.16 13.39 19.97
C GLY A 558 14.84 12.87 21.38
N GLY A 559 14.66 13.78 22.34
CA GLY A 559 14.24 13.42 23.70
C GLY A 559 12.85 12.79 23.76
N VAL A 560 11.88 13.38 23.07
CA VAL A 560 10.51 12.82 22.94
C VAL A 560 10.53 11.46 22.26
N LEU A 561 11.33 11.27 21.22
CA LEU A 561 11.50 9.97 20.56
C LEU A 561 12.03 8.91 21.54
N LEU A 562 13.05 9.25 22.34
CA LEU A 562 13.63 8.34 23.33
C LEU A 562 12.57 7.88 24.35
N VAL A 563 11.78 8.81 24.91
CA VAL A 563 10.68 8.48 25.84
C VAL A 563 9.64 7.55 25.19
N ILE A 564 9.23 7.85 23.96
CA ILE A 564 8.23 7.04 23.23
C ILE A 564 8.77 5.63 22.94
N VAL A 565 10.05 5.50 22.58
CA VAL A 565 10.66 4.19 22.26
C VAL A 565 10.93 3.37 23.53
N LEU A 566 11.26 4.00 24.67
CA LEU A 566 11.30 3.30 25.96
C LEU A 566 9.91 2.80 26.38
N ALA A 567 8.86 3.63 26.24
CA ALA A 567 7.48 3.21 26.47
C ALA A 567 7.07 2.05 25.53
N TRP A 568 7.52 2.08 24.28
CA TRP A 568 7.29 1.02 23.29
C TRP A 568 7.99 -0.30 23.67
N LEU A 569 9.25 -0.24 24.14
CA LEU A 569 9.97 -1.42 24.67
C LEU A 569 9.30 -1.98 25.93
N GLY A 570 8.82 -1.11 26.83
CA GLY A 570 8.04 -1.49 28.00
C GLY A 570 6.74 -2.20 27.62
N ALA A 571 5.98 -1.65 26.68
CA ALA A 571 4.76 -2.27 26.14
C ALA A 571 5.06 -3.61 25.44
N ALA A 572 6.14 -3.70 24.66
CA ALA A 572 6.55 -4.95 24.02
C ALA A 572 6.89 -6.05 25.04
N LYS A 573 7.60 -5.71 26.14
CA LYS A 573 7.88 -6.63 27.24
C LYS A 573 6.61 -7.03 28.01
N SER A 574 5.72 -6.09 28.31
CA SER A 574 4.43 -6.37 28.98
C SER A 574 3.54 -7.28 28.12
N LEU A 575 3.51 -7.06 26.80
CA LEU A 575 2.69 -7.84 25.88
C LEU A 575 3.26 -9.26 25.68
N ASP A 576 4.58 -9.43 25.69
CA ASP A 576 5.28 -10.72 25.61
C ASP A 576 4.92 -11.66 26.77
N THR A 577 4.93 -11.14 28.00
CA THR A 577 4.48 -11.89 29.18
C THR A 577 2.99 -12.27 29.08
N GLN A 578 2.12 -11.35 28.67
CA GLN A 578 0.69 -11.64 28.53
C GLN A 578 0.38 -12.61 27.38
N PHE A 579 1.08 -12.50 26.23
CA PHE A 579 0.91 -13.39 25.09
C PHE A 579 1.37 -14.81 25.40
N THR A 580 2.46 -14.96 26.17
CA THR A 580 2.95 -16.28 26.62
C THR A 580 1.96 -16.93 27.59
N ALA A 581 1.38 -16.16 28.52
CA ALA A 581 0.36 -16.66 29.44
C ALA A 581 -0.92 -17.13 28.69
N LEU A 582 -1.48 -16.29 27.82
CA LEU A 582 -2.64 -16.65 27.00
C LEU A 582 -2.37 -17.87 26.10
N ARG A 583 -1.13 -18.05 25.64
CA ARG A 583 -0.71 -19.24 24.89
C ARG A 583 -0.71 -20.51 25.72
N GLN A 584 -0.24 -20.42 26.97
CA GLN A 584 -0.25 -21.55 27.91
C GLN A 584 -1.69 -21.92 28.30
N GLU A 585 -2.56 -20.94 28.52
CA GLU A 585 -3.99 -21.15 28.74
C GLU A 585 -4.65 -21.85 27.53
N GLU A 586 -4.43 -21.37 26.31
CA GLU A 586 -4.96 -21.98 25.06
C GLU A 586 -4.42 -23.41 24.80
N GLU A 587 -3.19 -23.71 25.25
CA GLU A 587 -2.61 -25.05 25.17
C GLU A 587 -3.18 -25.99 26.25
N LEU A 588 -3.36 -25.51 27.48
CA LEU A 588 -4.04 -26.22 28.57
C LEU A 588 -5.50 -26.54 28.23
N GLU A 589 -6.27 -25.59 27.70
CA GLU A 589 -7.65 -25.83 27.28
C GLU A 589 -7.74 -26.95 26.24
N LYS A 590 -6.85 -26.96 25.23
CA LYS A 590 -6.80 -28.03 24.23
C LYS A 590 -6.34 -29.37 24.78
N GLU A 591 -5.47 -29.40 25.79
CA GLU A 591 -5.12 -30.63 26.48
C GLU A 591 -6.29 -31.15 27.33
N MET A 592 -7.03 -30.27 28.00
CA MET A 592 -8.25 -30.62 28.72
C MET A 592 -9.36 -31.12 27.78
N GLU A 593 -9.58 -30.49 26.63
CA GLU A 593 -10.50 -31.01 25.59
C GLU A 593 -10.08 -32.39 25.10
N ARG A 594 -8.80 -32.58 24.78
CA ARG A 594 -8.25 -33.88 24.35
C ARG A 594 -8.31 -34.94 25.45
N ALA A 595 -8.23 -34.55 26.72
CA ALA A 595 -8.39 -35.44 27.85
C ALA A 595 -9.86 -35.81 28.07
N ALA A 596 -10.78 -34.84 28.02
CA ALA A 596 -12.22 -35.05 28.13
C ALA A 596 -12.75 -35.98 27.02
N VAL A 597 -12.30 -35.79 25.78
CA VAL A 597 -12.62 -36.68 24.63
C VAL A 597 -12.01 -38.08 24.77
N LYS A 598 -11.00 -38.26 25.63
CA LYS A 598 -10.37 -39.56 25.92
C LYS A 598 -10.99 -40.30 27.12
N ILE A 599 -11.86 -39.68 27.91
CA ILE A 599 -12.63 -40.40 28.93
C ILE A 599 -13.77 -41.12 28.20
N PRO A 600 -13.79 -42.47 28.18
CA PRO A 600 -14.93 -43.18 27.64
C PRO A 600 -16.11 -42.92 28.57
N ILE A 601 -17.21 -42.39 28.03
CA ILE A 601 -18.50 -42.45 28.70
C ILE A 601 -18.88 -43.93 28.73
N MET A 602 -18.60 -44.61 29.85
CA MET A 602 -19.25 -45.89 30.14
C MET A 602 -20.74 -45.60 30.31
N PRO A 603 -21.63 -46.18 29.49
CA PRO A 603 -23.06 -46.03 29.71
C PRO A 603 -23.43 -46.77 31.00
N SER A 604 -23.87 -46.02 32.00
CA SER A 604 -24.41 -46.57 33.25
C SER A 604 -25.86 -47.00 33.06
N ASP A 605 -26.10 -47.94 32.15
CA ASP A 605 -27.42 -48.49 31.80
C ASP A 605 -27.45 -50.00 32.01
N GLU A 606 -27.48 -50.44 33.28
CA GLU A 606 -27.92 -51.81 33.60
C GLU A 606 -28.55 -51.88 35.02
N ALA A 607 -29.60 -51.09 35.25
CA ALA A 607 -30.37 -51.15 36.50
C ALA A 607 -31.82 -50.59 36.40
N ALA A 608 -32.69 -51.18 35.56
CA ALA A 608 -34.17 -51.14 35.76
C ALA A 608 -35.00 -51.93 34.71
N SER A 609 -35.12 -53.26 34.82
CA SER A 609 -36.37 -53.98 34.44
C SER A 609 -36.36 -55.47 34.82
N SER A 610 -36.73 -55.80 36.06
CA SER A 610 -37.21 -57.15 36.41
C SER A 610 -38.12 -57.07 37.64
N ASN A 611 -39.38 -56.73 37.38
CA ASN A 611 -40.43 -56.81 38.38
C ASN A 611 -41.20 -58.11 38.12
N ASP A 612 -40.85 -59.21 38.80
CA ASP A 612 -41.84 -60.27 39.04
C ASP A 612 -41.58 -61.11 40.30
N SER A 613 -42.59 -61.13 41.17
CA SER A 613 -42.93 -62.16 42.16
C SER A 613 -42.01 -62.50 43.35
N LEU A 614 -42.68 -62.58 44.52
CA LEU A 614 -42.42 -63.46 45.68
C LEU A 614 -41.22 -63.20 46.61
N GLY A 615 -41.53 -63.03 47.91
CA GLY A 615 -40.77 -63.73 48.96
C GLY A 615 -40.20 -62.93 50.13
N ASN A 616 -41.07 -62.59 51.08
CA ASN A 616 -40.84 -62.64 52.54
C ASN A 616 -39.62 -61.96 53.23
N SER A 617 -39.99 -61.29 54.33
CA SER A 617 -39.30 -61.26 55.63
C SER A 617 -38.02 -60.42 55.87
N SER A 618 -38.18 -59.59 56.91
CA SER A 618 -37.27 -59.42 58.07
C SER A 618 -36.08 -58.44 58.02
N THR A 619 -36.31 -57.34 58.76
CA THR A 619 -35.53 -56.86 59.93
C THR A 619 -34.28 -56.00 59.79
N LEU A 620 -34.39 -54.85 60.50
CA LEU A 620 -33.42 -54.24 61.43
C LEU A 620 -32.12 -53.61 60.90
N GLY A 621 -31.92 -52.32 61.23
CA GLY A 621 -30.58 -51.79 61.45
C GLY A 621 -30.40 -50.27 61.36
N ASN A 622 -30.45 -49.60 62.51
CA ASN A 622 -29.68 -48.39 62.87
C ASN A 622 -28.25 -48.37 62.27
N SER A 623 -27.50 -47.26 62.14
CA SER A 623 -27.59 -45.87 62.62
C SER A 623 -26.53 -45.06 61.83
N SER A 624 -26.73 -43.78 61.47
CA SER A 624 -26.44 -42.56 62.28
C SER A 624 -25.01 -42.44 62.83
N ILE A 625 -24.50 -41.19 62.86
CA ILE A 625 -23.19 -40.67 63.36
C ILE A 625 -22.24 -40.33 62.21
N SER A 626 -21.79 -39.09 61.96
CA SER A 626 -22.20 -37.69 62.28
C SER A 626 -21.02 -36.81 61.87
#